data_AF-A0A1H3Y0K0-F1
#
_entry.id   AF-A0A1H3Y0K0-F1
#
_cell.length_a   1.000
_cell.length_b   1.000
_cell.length_c   1.000
_cell.angle_alpha   90.00
_cell.angle_beta   90.00
_cell.angle_gamma   90.00
#
_symmetry.space_group_name_H-M   'P 1'
#
loop_
_entity.id
_entity.type
_entity.pdbx_description
1 polymer ?
#
loop_
_entity_poly.entity_id
_entity_poly.type
_entity_poly.pdbx_seq_one_letter_code
_entity_poly.pdbx_strand_id
1 'polypeptide(L)'
;MTKVNREEVMALINSKPDGQRVKNFCAEKGITETFYYYWRNKLNKSKSDSVSAGFIPVRIKDISQNGHLLASIDLPGKAVIHVYDATVIAALMHIL
;
A
#
# COMPACT_ATOMS: atom_id res chain seq x y z
N MET A 1 3.69 -32.45 -11.48
CA MET A 1 3.26 -31.08 -11.10
C MET A 1 4.01 -30.68 -9.85
N THR A 2 5.09 -29.91 -9.99
CA THR A 2 5.87 -29.37 -8.87
C THR A 2 5.01 -28.37 -8.10
N LYS A 3 4.87 -28.58 -6.78
CA LYS A 3 4.21 -27.60 -5.90
C LYS A 3 5.02 -26.31 -5.96
N VAL A 4 4.42 -25.24 -6.48
CA VAL A 4 5.01 -23.91 -6.45
C VAL A 4 4.97 -23.41 -5.00
N ASN A 5 6.12 -23.28 -4.36
CA ASN A 5 6.23 -22.77 -3.00
C ASN A 5 5.98 -21.25 -2.99
N ARG A 6 4.97 -20.81 -2.24
CA ARG A 6 4.54 -19.40 -2.19
C ARG A 6 5.65 -18.48 -1.69
N GLU A 7 6.45 -18.92 -0.72
CA GLU A 7 7.51 -18.12 -0.12
C GLU A 7 8.65 -17.87 -1.10
N GLU A 8 9.07 -18.91 -1.82
CA GLU A 8 10.08 -18.81 -2.88
C GLU A 8 9.64 -17.85 -3.99
N VAL A 9 8.36 -17.92 -4.38
CA VAL A 9 7.82 -16.99 -5.38
C VAL A 9 7.77 -15.55 -4.85
N MET A 10 7.42 -15.33 -3.59
CA MET A 10 7.48 -14.00 -3.00
C MET A 10 8.90 -13.44 -3.01
N ALA A 11 9.88 -14.24 -2.57
CA ALA A 11 11.28 -13.84 -2.56
C ALA A 11 11.76 -13.48 -3.98
N LEU A 12 11.40 -14.30 -4.97
CA LEU A 12 11.72 -14.06 -6.37
C LEU A 12 11.10 -12.76 -6.90
N ILE A 13 9.79 -12.54 -6.71
CA ILE A 13 9.13 -11.33 -7.21
C ILE A 13 9.69 -10.06 -6.55
N ASN A 14 10.00 -10.12 -5.25
CA ASN A 14 10.55 -9.00 -4.49
C ASN A 14 12.05 -8.77 -4.76
N SER A 15 12.78 -9.76 -5.29
CA SER A 15 14.20 -9.59 -5.62
C SER A 15 14.44 -8.81 -6.91
N LYS A 16 13.40 -8.40 -7.65
CA LYS A 16 13.58 -7.63 -8.88
C LYS A 16 14.14 -6.24 -8.56
N PRO A 17 15.34 -5.87 -9.04
CA PRO A 17 15.89 -4.53 -8.88
C PRO A 17 14.98 -3.45 -9.45
N ASP A 18 14.92 -2.31 -8.77
CA ASP A 18 14.24 -1.12 -9.29
C ASP A 18 14.90 -0.64 -10.58
N GLY A 19 14.08 -0.24 -11.56
CA GLY A 19 14.54 0.16 -12.90
C GLY A 19 14.80 -1.00 -13.89
N GLN A 20 14.96 -2.25 -13.44
CA GLN A 20 15.09 -3.38 -14.37
C GLN A 20 13.75 -3.68 -15.07
N ARG A 21 13.77 -3.84 -16.40
CA ARG A 21 12.59 -4.25 -17.19
C ARG A 21 12.17 -5.67 -16.81
N VAL A 22 10.86 -5.88 -16.62
CA VAL A 22 10.29 -7.18 -16.22
C VAL A 22 10.67 -8.30 -17.20
N LYS A 23 10.65 -8.02 -18.50
CA LYS A 23 11.06 -8.98 -19.54
C LYS A 23 12.48 -9.52 -19.33
N ASN A 24 13.44 -8.65 -19.05
CA ASN A 24 14.84 -9.02 -18.85
C ASN A 24 15.00 -9.84 -17.57
N PHE A 25 14.36 -9.39 -16.48
CA PHE A 25 14.33 -10.13 -15.22
C PHE A 25 13.75 -11.54 -15.38
N CYS A 26 12.63 -11.67 -16.10
CA CYS A 26 11.97 -12.95 -16.33
C CYS A 26 12.86 -13.89 -17.15
N ALA A 27 13.56 -13.37 -18.17
CA ALA A 27 14.53 -14.13 -18.95
C ALA A 27 15.72 -14.61 -18.10
N GLU A 28 16.29 -13.74 -17.26
CA GLU A 28 17.39 -14.08 -16.34
C GLU A 28 16.99 -15.14 -15.30
N LYS A 29 15.74 -15.10 -14.84
CA LYS A 29 15.22 -16.02 -13.82
C LYS A 29 14.55 -17.27 -14.40
N GLY A 30 14.48 -17.40 -15.72
CA GLY A 30 13.87 -18.55 -16.40
C GLY A 30 12.35 -18.68 -16.16
N ILE A 31 11.65 -17.56 -15.92
CA ILE A 31 10.20 -17.53 -15.73
C ILE A 31 9.50 -16.79 -16.86
N THR A 32 8.20 -17.02 -17.04
CA THR A 32 7.40 -16.25 -18.00
C THR A 32 6.90 -14.94 -17.39
N GLU A 33 6.70 -13.91 -18.22
CA GLU A 33 6.11 -12.64 -17.77
C GLU A 33 4.72 -12.86 -17.17
N THR A 34 3.92 -13.77 -17.75
CA THR A 34 2.60 -14.15 -17.23
C THR A 34 2.68 -14.67 -15.80
N PHE A 35 3.66 -15.53 -15.50
CA PHE A 35 3.89 -16.04 -14.15
C PHE A 35 4.24 -14.89 -13.18
N TYR A 36 5.14 -14.00 -13.60
CA TYR A 36 5.52 -12.82 -12.82
C TYR A 36 4.32 -11.94 -12.48
N TYR A 37 3.54 -11.53 -13.48
CA TYR A 37 2.40 -10.65 -13.29
C TYR A 37 1.26 -11.30 -12.49
N TYR A 38 0.99 -12.59 -12.72
CA TYR A 38 0.00 -13.34 -11.93
C TYR A 38 0.34 -13.27 -10.43
N TRP A 39 1.57 -13.62 -10.07
CA TRP A 39 1.98 -13.63 -8.67
C TRP A 39 2.09 -12.24 -8.08
N ARG A 40 2.64 -11.28 -8.81
CA ARG A 40 2.67 -9.87 -8.37
C ARG A 40 1.27 -9.35 -8.03
N ASN A 41 0.29 -9.59 -8.90
CA ASN A 41 -1.10 -9.19 -8.65
C ASN A 41 -1.72 -9.95 -7.47
N LYS A 42 -1.48 -11.25 -7.36
CA LYS A 42 -1.97 -12.08 -6.24
C LYS A 42 -1.42 -11.61 -4.90
N LEU A 43 -0.15 -11.19 -4.86
CA LEU A 43 0.49 -10.62 -3.67
C LEU A 43 -0.06 -9.24 -3.32
N ASN A 44 -0.29 -8.38 -4.32
CA ASN A 44 -0.90 -7.07 -4.10
C ASN A 44 -2.35 -7.18 -3.60
N LYS A 45 -3.12 -8.14 -4.12
CA LYS A 45 -4.46 -8.45 -3.59
C LYS A 45 -4.39 -8.97 -2.16
N SER A 46 -3.48 -9.89 -1.86
CA SER A 46 -3.28 -10.36 -0.47
C SER A 46 -2.92 -9.22 0.49
N LYS A 47 -2.13 -8.23 0.04
CA LYS A 47 -1.84 -7.01 0.82
C LYS A 47 -3.07 -6.13 0.99
N SER A 48 -3.89 -5.98 -0.05
CA SER A 48 -5.16 -5.26 0.01
C SER A 48 -6.17 -5.96 0.93
N ASP A 49 -6.22 -7.28 0.92
CA ASP A 49 -7.11 -8.08 1.77
C ASP A 49 -6.61 -8.11 3.23
N SER A 50 -5.31 -7.91 3.49
CA SER A 50 -4.81 -7.59 4.84
C SER A 50 -5.10 -6.15 5.28
N VAL A 51 -5.61 -5.30 4.37
CA VAL A 51 -6.30 -4.03 4.68
C VAL A 51 -7.82 -4.25 4.68
N SER A 52 -8.29 -5.48 4.92
CA SER A 52 -9.69 -5.75 5.27
C SER A 52 -9.85 -5.62 6.78
N ALA A 53 -10.61 -4.60 7.20
CA ALA A 53 -11.10 -4.37 8.57
C ALA A 53 -10.07 -3.97 9.65
N GLY A 54 -8.99 -3.28 9.27
CA GLY A 54 -8.11 -2.60 10.22
C GLY A 54 -8.47 -1.13 10.35
N PHE A 55 -8.58 -0.61 11.58
CA PHE A 55 -8.67 0.82 11.88
C PHE A 55 -7.67 1.60 11.00
N ILE A 56 -8.15 2.64 10.31
CA ILE A 56 -7.28 3.54 9.54
C ILE A 56 -6.53 4.40 10.57
N PRO A 57 -5.20 4.25 10.72
CA PRO A 57 -4.46 5.01 11.72
C PRO A 57 -4.39 6.47 11.29
N VAL A 58 -5.23 7.31 11.90
CA VAL A 58 -5.24 8.76 11.69
C VAL A 58 -4.02 9.36 12.40
N ARG A 59 -3.09 9.94 11.64
CA ARG A 59 -1.92 10.66 12.19
C ARG A 59 -2.12 12.15 12.03
N ILE A 60 -2.67 12.80 13.04
CA ILE A 60 -2.82 14.26 13.08
C ILE A 60 -1.44 14.90 13.17
N LYS A 61 -0.97 15.48 12.06
CA LYS A 61 0.25 16.31 12.02
C LYS A 61 -0.16 17.78 12.14
N ASP A 62 0.29 18.41 13.22
CA ASP A 62 0.27 19.85 13.50
C ASP A 62 -1.10 20.53 13.62
N ILE A 63 -1.38 21.03 14.83
CA ILE A 63 -2.43 22.01 15.11
C ILE A 63 -1.76 23.38 15.05
N SER A 64 -1.79 24.02 13.88
CA SER A 64 -1.22 25.37 13.75
C SER A 64 -2.23 26.41 14.22
N GLN A 65 -1.88 27.16 15.28
CA GLN A 65 -2.70 28.25 15.83
C GLN A 65 -2.80 29.48 14.90
N ASN A 66 -2.17 29.43 13.72
CA ASN A 66 -1.98 30.60 12.87
C ASN A 66 -2.70 30.49 11.51
N GLY A 67 -3.68 29.58 11.41
CA GLY A 67 -4.69 29.60 10.34
C GLY A 67 -4.28 28.93 9.02
N HIS A 68 -4.41 27.61 8.95
CA HIS A 68 -5.22 26.97 7.90
C HIS A 68 -5.39 25.49 8.23
N LEU A 69 -4.32 24.72 8.45
CA LEU A 69 -4.44 23.27 8.64
C LEU A 69 -4.61 22.90 10.12
N LEU A 70 -5.70 22.19 10.44
CA LEU A 70 -5.98 21.67 11.78
C LEU A 70 -5.62 20.20 11.94
N ALA A 71 -5.79 19.40 10.87
CA ALA A 71 -5.36 18.02 10.84
C ALA A 71 -5.03 17.57 9.42
N SER A 72 -4.06 16.67 9.30
CA SER A 72 -3.77 15.92 8.08
C SER A 72 -4.05 14.44 8.35
N ILE A 73 -4.76 13.76 7.45
CA ILE A 73 -5.08 12.34 7.58
C ILE A 73 -4.42 11.60 6.43
N ASP A 74 -3.41 10.80 6.75
CA ASP A 74 -2.72 9.95 5.79
C ASP A 74 -3.52 8.66 5.56
N LEU A 75 -4.06 8.47 4.36
CA LEU A 75 -4.81 7.28 3.98
C LEU A 75 -3.91 6.24 3.28
N PRO A 76 -4.26 4.94 3.34
CA PRO A 76 -3.63 3.92 2.53
C PRO A 76 -3.71 4.28 1.05
N GLY A 77 -2.60 4.17 0.31
CA GLY A 77 -2.55 4.54 -1.11
C GLY A 77 -2.08 5.97 -1.39
N LYS A 78 -1.47 6.64 -0.41
CA LYS A 78 -0.87 7.99 -0.53
C LYS A 78 -1.88 9.14 -0.69
N ALA A 79 -3.16 8.90 -0.44
CA ALA A 79 -4.14 9.97 -0.34
C ALA A 79 -3.97 10.70 1.02
N VAL A 80 -4.15 12.02 1.01
CA VAL A 80 -4.04 12.86 2.20
C VAL A 80 -5.28 13.73 2.28
N ILE A 81 -5.99 13.70 3.42
CA ILE A 81 -7.11 14.60 3.71
C ILE A 81 -6.60 15.73 4.59
N HIS A 82 -6.83 16.97 4.17
CA HIS A 82 -6.54 18.15 4.97
C HIS A 82 -7.83 18.69 5.58
N VAL A 83 -7.85 18.85 6.90
CA VAL A 83 -8.98 19.37 7.66
C VAL A 83 -8.64 20.78 8.12
N TYR A 84 -9.50 21.73 7.78
CA TYR A 84 -9.32 23.16 8.05
C TYR A 84 -10.36 23.71 9.06
N ASP A 85 -11.35 22.89 9.43
CA ASP A 85 -12.48 23.26 10.30
C ASP A 85 -12.52 22.37 11.57
N ALA A 86 -12.60 23.02 12.73
CA ALA A 86 -12.61 22.37 14.03
C ALA A 86 -13.90 21.56 14.28
N THR A 87 -15.02 21.94 13.67
CA THR A 87 -16.28 21.20 13.78
C THR A 87 -16.20 19.85 13.07
N VAL A 88 -15.47 19.78 11.96
CA VAL A 88 -15.21 18.52 11.23
C VAL A 88 -14.32 17.59 12.05
N ILE A 89 -13.34 18.12 12.79
CA ILE A 89 -12.53 17.32 13.73
C ILE A 89 -13.39 16.77 14.86
N ALA A 90 -14.25 17.61 15.45
CA ALA A 90 -15.14 17.17 16.53
C ALA A 90 -16.09 16.05 16.07
N ALA A 91 -16.67 16.17 14.87
CA ALA A 91 -17.50 15.12 14.29
C ALA A 91 -16.70 13.83 14.02
N LEU A 92 -15.46 13.94 13.53
CA LEU A 92 -14.59 12.78 13.29
C LEU A 92 -14.20 12.06 14.59
N MET A 93 -14.01 12.77 15.70
CA MET A 93 -13.72 12.15 17.00
C MET A 93 -14.89 11.35 17.59
N HIS A 94 -16.13 11.59 17.14
CA HIS A 94 -17.30 10.83 17.60
C HIS A 94 -17.61 9.60 16.75
N ILE A 95 -17.00 9.49 15.55
CA ILE A 95 -17.24 8.41 14.58
C ILE A 95 -16.10 7.39 14.57
N LEU A 96 -14.91 7.77 15.06
CA LEU A 96 -13.72 6.92 15.24
C LEU A 96 -13.63 6.37 16.66
#